data_AF-A0A7W5HYK6-F1
#
_entry.id   AF-A0A7W5HYK6-F1
#
_cell.length_a   1.000
_cell.length_b   1.000
_cell.length_c   1.000
_cell.angle_alpha   90.00
_cell.angle_beta   90.00
_cell.angle_gamma   90.00
#
_symmetry.space_group_name_H-M   'P 1'
#
loop_
_entity.id
_entity.type
_entity.pdbx_description
1 polymer ?
#
loop_
_entity_poly.entity_id
_entity_poly.type
_entity_poly.pdbx_seq_one_letter_code
_entity_poly.pdbx_strand_id
1 'polypeptide(L)'
;MAIHDDDSLAKILGDTRCNSRHDTWLWLYLNIQNAGFSLDEFNGPSMRNRMAEFISRVPAATQAIEHEKNRLLLPEKHLEWITKDERQHKWLIPHLQQAHGAAYFFCPPRLLGREFVVATIDIWNMDLAQKKAALNGIEHSWNQHKQQDHIFRWFNDKHTSQRCALAWEWLCKNKPLLTLGKAPINSHIELLMFFDQTPFSEAEKILCIETIKKRWSQQKYREKLTGKKQQNFILSDKAISHLDALAETYDLKRAQVLEALLQMETELGIYIPERVKRARSL
;
A
#
# COMPACT_ATOMS: atom_id res chain seq x y z
N MET A 1 19.93 -16.97 -19.33
CA MET A 1 20.56 -18.10 -18.62
C MET A 1 21.80 -18.49 -19.41
N ALA A 2 22.98 -18.03 -19.00
CA ALA A 2 24.25 -18.50 -19.54
C ALA A 2 24.78 -19.58 -18.58
N ILE A 3 25.23 -20.69 -19.16
CA ILE A 3 25.82 -21.83 -18.46
C ILE A 3 27.26 -21.42 -18.12
N HIS A 4 27.55 -21.18 -16.84
CA HIS A 4 28.84 -20.66 -16.34
C HIS A 4 29.69 -21.75 -15.66
N ASP A 5 29.50 -23.01 -16.04
CA ASP A 5 30.07 -24.17 -15.33
C ASP A 5 31.61 -24.35 -15.49
N ASP A 6 32.35 -23.38 -16.05
CA ASP A 6 33.82 -23.46 -16.22
C ASP A 6 34.60 -22.16 -15.93
N ASP A 7 34.00 -21.17 -15.26
CA ASP A 7 34.72 -19.93 -14.94
C ASP A 7 35.69 -20.07 -13.75
N SER A 8 36.60 -19.09 -13.63
CA SER A 8 37.67 -19.09 -12.62
C SER A 8 37.14 -19.20 -11.19
N LEU A 9 35.96 -18.62 -10.92
CA LEU A 9 35.35 -18.68 -9.60
C LEU A 9 34.83 -20.08 -9.28
N ALA A 10 34.13 -20.72 -10.23
CA ALA A 10 33.67 -22.10 -10.08
C ALA A 10 34.84 -23.06 -9.80
N LYS A 11 35.97 -22.89 -10.51
CA LYS A 11 37.20 -23.68 -10.29
C LYS A 11 37.80 -23.50 -8.90
N ILE A 12 37.85 -22.26 -8.39
CA ILE A 12 38.40 -21.95 -7.07
C ILE A 12 37.53 -22.50 -5.93
N LEU A 13 36.20 -22.44 -6.10
CA LEU A 13 35.24 -22.87 -5.09
C LEU A 13 34.89 -24.36 -5.20
N GLY A 14 35.23 -25.02 -6.31
CA GLY A 14 34.83 -26.40 -6.59
C GLY A 14 33.32 -26.53 -6.89
N ASP A 15 32.68 -25.45 -7.30
CA ASP A 15 31.24 -25.41 -7.58
C ASP A 15 30.94 -26.04 -8.95
N THR A 16 29.95 -26.93 -9.00
CA THR A 16 29.52 -27.62 -10.22
C THR A 16 28.26 -27.03 -10.84
N ARG A 17 27.66 -26.02 -10.20
CA ARG A 17 26.42 -25.37 -10.64
C ARG A 17 26.43 -23.89 -10.29
N CYS A 18 25.99 -23.06 -11.23
CA CYS A 18 25.74 -21.65 -10.98
C CYS A 18 24.58 -21.45 -9.98
N ASN A 19 24.81 -20.65 -8.94
CA ASN A 19 23.82 -20.29 -7.93
C ASN A 19 23.87 -18.78 -7.68
N SER A 20 22.90 -18.04 -8.24
CA SER A 20 22.87 -16.57 -8.15
C SER A 20 22.75 -16.05 -6.71
N ARG A 21 22.09 -16.79 -5.82
CA ARG A 21 22.01 -16.44 -4.40
C ARG A 21 23.37 -16.57 -3.72
N HIS A 22 24.10 -17.65 -4.03
CA HIS A 22 25.47 -17.85 -3.53
C HIS A 22 26.40 -16.74 -4.02
N ASP A 23 26.35 -16.41 -5.30
CA ASP A 23 27.16 -15.33 -5.88
C ASP A 23 26.84 -13.97 -5.25
N THR A 24 25.55 -13.69 -5.02
CA THR A 24 25.09 -12.46 -4.38
C THR A 24 25.61 -12.36 -2.96
N TRP A 25 25.45 -13.43 -2.16
CA TRP A 25 25.99 -13.47 -0.80
C TRP A 25 27.51 -13.32 -0.80
N LEU A 26 28.22 -14.07 -1.64
CA LEU A 26 29.68 -14.06 -1.69
C LEU A 26 30.20 -12.66 -2.03
N TRP A 27 29.61 -12.00 -3.01
CA TRP A 27 29.96 -10.63 -3.38
C TRP A 27 29.82 -9.66 -2.20
N LEU A 28 28.70 -9.73 -1.48
CA LEU A 28 28.44 -8.85 -0.34
C LEU A 28 29.34 -9.19 0.84
N TYR A 29 29.53 -10.48 1.13
CA TYR A 29 30.40 -10.97 2.19
C TYR A 29 31.85 -10.50 1.98
N LEU A 30 32.40 -10.66 0.78
CA LEU A 30 33.76 -10.20 0.47
C LEU A 30 33.89 -8.68 0.61
N ASN A 31 32.88 -7.90 0.24
CA ASN A 31 32.89 -6.45 0.47
C ASN A 31 32.85 -6.07 1.95
N ILE A 32 32.12 -6.82 2.79
CA ILE A 32 32.17 -6.65 4.25
C ILE A 32 33.58 -6.96 4.78
N GLN A 33 34.29 -7.90 4.16
CA GLN A 33 35.71 -8.20 4.43
C GLN A 33 36.68 -7.19 3.76
N ASN A 34 36.20 -6.01 3.36
CA ASN A 34 36.97 -4.94 2.74
C ASN A 34 37.60 -5.29 1.38
N ALA A 35 36.92 -6.11 0.56
CA ALA A 35 37.39 -6.38 -0.80
C ALA A 35 37.38 -5.15 -1.73
N GLY A 36 36.61 -4.11 -1.39
CA GLY A 36 36.60 -2.83 -2.09
C GLY A 36 36.04 -2.90 -3.51
N PHE A 37 35.11 -3.81 -3.78
CA PHE A 37 34.46 -3.91 -5.09
C PHE A 37 33.49 -2.76 -5.32
N SER A 38 33.38 -2.30 -6.57
CA SER A 38 32.43 -1.25 -6.90
C SER A 38 31.01 -1.81 -6.93
N LEU A 39 30.04 -1.07 -6.38
CA LEU A 39 28.63 -1.46 -6.41
C LEU A 39 28.08 -1.59 -7.84
N ASP A 40 28.66 -0.89 -8.81
CA ASP A 40 28.28 -0.95 -10.22
C ASP A 40 28.74 -2.23 -10.92
N GLU A 41 29.75 -2.92 -10.37
CA GLU A 41 30.24 -4.21 -10.88
C GLU A 41 29.33 -5.37 -10.49
N PHE A 42 28.40 -5.17 -9.54
CA PHE A 42 27.44 -6.18 -9.12
C PHE A 42 26.50 -6.59 -10.27
N ASN A 43 26.29 -7.89 -10.44
CA ASN A 43 25.60 -8.49 -11.60
C ASN A 43 26.17 -8.04 -12.97
N GLY A 44 27.41 -7.54 -12.98
CA GLY A 44 28.17 -7.23 -14.20
C GLY A 44 28.94 -8.45 -14.71
N PRO A 45 29.43 -8.40 -15.97
CA PRO A 45 30.17 -9.51 -16.57
C PRO A 45 31.50 -9.81 -15.87
N SER A 46 32.08 -8.85 -15.15
CA SER A 46 33.33 -8.99 -14.41
C SER A 46 33.14 -9.43 -12.94
N MET A 47 31.90 -9.51 -12.44
CA MET A 47 31.60 -9.74 -11.02
C MET A 47 32.29 -11.00 -10.49
N ARG A 48 32.11 -12.13 -11.19
CA ARG A 48 32.67 -13.43 -10.77
C ARG A 48 34.19 -13.47 -10.91
N ASN A 49 34.75 -12.84 -11.93
CA ASN A 49 36.21 -12.74 -12.11
C ASN A 49 36.87 -11.92 -10.99
N ARG A 50 36.25 -10.80 -10.58
CA ARG A 50 36.70 -10.00 -9.44
C ARG A 50 36.74 -10.79 -8.14
N MET A 51 35.69 -11.56 -7.86
CA MET A 51 35.65 -12.45 -6.69
C MET A 51 36.77 -13.50 -6.76
N ALA A 52 36.96 -14.14 -7.92
CA ALA A 52 38.02 -15.13 -8.12
C ALA A 52 39.43 -14.54 -7.89
N GLU A 53 39.71 -13.36 -8.43
CA GLU A 53 40.98 -12.66 -8.25
C GLU A 53 41.25 -12.32 -6.78
N PHE A 54 40.23 -11.85 -6.06
CA PHE A 54 40.36 -11.53 -4.64
C PHE A 54 40.64 -12.78 -3.81
N ILE A 55 39.84 -13.85 -3.99
CA ILE A 55 39.97 -15.11 -3.24
C ILE A 55 41.35 -15.74 -3.48
N SER A 56 41.85 -15.72 -4.72
CA SER A 56 43.16 -16.28 -5.06
C SER A 56 44.34 -15.61 -4.34
N ARG A 57 44.18 -14.36 -3.90
CA ARG A 57 45.23 -13.59 -3.19
C ARG A 57 45.23 -13.83 -1.68
N VAL A 58 44.18 -14.44 -1.14
CA VAL A 58 43.99 -14.60 0.30
C VAL A 58 44.19 -16.07 0.68
N PRO A 59 45.25 -16.40 1.45
CA PRO A 59 45.47 -17.78 1.90
C PRO A 59 44.29 -18.33 2.69
N ALA A 60 43.93 -19.59 2.45
CA ALA A 60 42.81 -20.30 3.10
C ALA A 60 41.42 -19.65 2.93
N ALA A 61 41.25 -18.68 2.02
CA ALA A 61 39.98 -18.02 1.80
C ALA A 61 38.85 -18.98 1.43
N THR A 62 39.10 -20.00 0.60
CA THR A 62 38.07 -20.98 0.21
C THR A 62 37.49 -21.74 1.40
N GLN A 63 38.34 -22.15 2.36
CA GLN A 63 37.88 -22.86 3.57
C GLN A 63 37.08 -21.92 4.49
N ALA A 64 37.54 -20.68 4.64
CA ALA A 64 36.83 -19.67 5.42
C ALA A 64 35.47 -19.32 4.79
N ILE A 65 35.41 -19.17 3.47
CA ILE A 65 34.17 -18.91 2.72
C ILE A 65 33.19 -20.08 2.89
N GLU A 66 33.64 -21.33 2.73
CA GLU A 66 32.75 -22.49 2.90
C GLU A 66 32.28 -22.63 4.36
N HIS A 67 33.13 -22.33 5.34
CA HIS A 67 32.72 -22.28 6.75
C HIS A 67 31.63 -21.23 6.99
N GLU A 68 31.84 -20.01 6.50
CA GLU A 68 30.91 -18.89 6.68
C GLU A 68 29.61 -19.09 5.91
N LYS A 69 29.66 -19.67 4.72
CA LYS A 69 28.48 -20.09 3.95
C LYS A 69 27.60 -21.04 4.76
N ASN A 70 28.21 -22.06 5.36
CA ASN A 70 27.49 -23.03 6.21
C ASN A 70 26.99 -22.42 7.52
N ARG A 71 27.65 -21.38 8.03
CA ARG A 71 27.25 -20.67 9.25
C ARG A 71 26.14 -19.64 9.02
N LEU A 72 26.09 -19.02 7.85
CA LEU A 72 25.27 -17.85 7.57
C LEU A 72 24.04 -18.15 6.70
N LEU A 73 24.14 -19.06 5.72
CA LEU A 73 23.08 -19.26 4.74
C LEU A 73 22.02 -20.23 5.23
N LEU A 74 20.78 -19.72 5.37
CA LEU A 74 19.64 -20.57 5.64
C LEU A 74 19.19 -21.32 4.38
N PRO A 75 18.79 -22.61 4.50
CA PRO A 75 18.12 -23.33 3.42
C PRO A 75 16.92 -22.57 2.85
N GLU A 76 16.70 -22.66 1.54
CA GLU A 76 15.64 -21.90 0.82
C GLU A 76 14.24 -22.07 1.43
N LYS A 77 13.92 -23.25 1.96
CA LYS A 77 12.66 -23.53 2.67
C LYS A 77 12.34 -22.55 3.81
N HIS A 78 13.34 -21.93 4.43
CA HIS A 78 13.16 -20.94 5.49
C HIS A 78 12.87 -19.53 4.96
N LEU A 79 12.94 -19.34 3.64
CA LEU A 79 12.75 -18.07 2.95
C LEU A 79 11.58 -18.11 1.95
N GLU A 80 10.86 -19.23 1.85
CA GLU A 80 9.73 -19.41 0.91
C GLU A 80 8.56 -18.46 1.18
N TRP A 81 8.36 -18.06 2.44
CA TRP A 81 7.32 -17.10 2.84
C TRP A 81 7.60 -15.66 2.33
N ILE A 82 8.84 -15.37 1.93
CA ILE A 82 9.21 -14.11 1.28
C ILE A 82 8.87 -14.25 -0.20
N THR A 83 7.79 -13.62 -0.61
CA THR A 83 7.25 -13.72 -1.97
C THR A 83 7.87 -12.68 -2.91
N LYS A 84 7.30 -12.48 -4.10
CA LYS A 84 7.66 -11.38 -5.01
C LYS A 84 6.82 -10.11 -4.80
N ASP A 85 6.01 -10.06 -3.74
CA ASP A 85 5.16 -8.92 -3.41
C ASP A 85 6.00 -7.70 -2.98
N GLU A 86 5.88 -6.60 -3.73
CA GLU A 86 6.58 -5.34 -3.47
C GLU A 86 6.21 -4.75 -2.10
N ARG A 87 4.94 -4.87 -1.69
CA ARG A 87 4.47 -4.38 -0.39
C ARG A 87 5.19 -5.11 0.73
N GLN A 88 5.25 -6.44 0.66
CA GLN A 88 6.02 -7.27 1.59
C GLN A 88 7.48 -6.83 1.64
N HIS A 89 8.15 -6.61 0.50
CA HIS A 89 9.56 -6.18 0.50
C HIS A 89 9.76 -4.84 1.21
N LYS A 90 8.93 -3.83 0.89
CA LYS A 90 9.01 -2.51 1.53
C LYS A 90 8.75 -2.57 3.04
N TRP A 91 7.89 -3.47 3.49
CA TRP A 91 7.66 -3.71 4.90
C TRP A 91 8.85 -4.43 5.55
N LEU A 92 9.40 -5.46 4.90
CA LEU A 92 10.46 -6.29 5.48
C LEU A 92 11.79 -5.55 5.67
N ILE A 93 12.22 -4.73 4.71
CA ILE A 93 13.53 -4.07 4.74
C ILE A 93 13.80 -3.32 6.06
N PRO A 94 12.95 -2.38 6.52
CA PRO A 94 13.20 -1.67 7.78
C PRO A 94 13.15 -2.60 9.00
N HIS A 95 12.28 -3.62 9.01
CA HIS A 95 12.20 -4.58 10.12
C HIS A 95 13.45 -5.47 10.20
N LEU A 96 14.00 -5.85 9.05
CA LEU A 96 15.25 -6.59 8.96
C LEU A 96 16.44 -5.72 9.42
N GLN A 97 16.48 -4.45 9.02
CA GLN A 97 17.51 -3.52 9.45
C GLN A 97 17.48 -3.26 10.96
N GLN A 98 16.29 -3.12 11.54
CA GLN A 98 16.12 -2.96 12.98
C GLN A 98 16.60 -4.21 13.75
N ALA A 99 16.27 -5.40 13.27
CA ALA A 99 16.68 -6.66 13.89
C ALA A 99 18.20 -6.89 13.85
N HIS A 100 18.86 -6.44 12.78
CA HIS A 100 20.29 -6.61 12.56
C HIS A 100 21.16 -5.57 13.30
N GLY A 101 20.56 -4.52 13.86
CA GLY A 101 21.29 -3.32 14.29
C GLY A 101 21.71 -2.48 13.08
N ALA A 102 21.83 -1.17 13.29
CA ALA A 102 21.98 -0.14 12.24
C ALA A 102 23.33 -0.17 11.47
N ALA A 103 23.86 -1.35 11.14
CA ALA A 103 24.96 -1.50 10.21
C ALA A 103 24.51 -1.01 8.83
N TYR A 104 25.26 -0.05 8.29
CA TYR A 104 25.06 0.50 6.96
C TYR A 104 25.03 -0.64 5.92
N PHE A 105 23.86 -0.83 5.31
CA PHE A 105 23.71 -1.79 4.23
C PHE A 105 24.22 -1.17 2.93
N PHE A 106 25.33 -1.67 2.41
CA PHE A 106 25.75 -1.38 1.05
C PHE A 106 24.85 -2.16 0.10
N CYS A 107 23.87 -1.48 -0.51
CA CYS A 107 22.97 -2.07 -1.48
C CYS A 107 23.48 -1.81 -2.91
N PRO A 108 23.87 -2.84 -3.68
CA PRO A 108 24.14 -2.67 -5.09
C PRO A 108 22.87 -2.20 -5.84
N PRO A 109 22.95 -1.22 -6.75
CA PRO A 109 21.77 -0.64 -7.43
C PRO A 109 20.89 -1.65 -8.17
N ARG A 110 21.48 -2.77 -8.61
CA ARG A 110 20.81 -3.82 -9.38
C ARG A 110 20.22 -4.94 -8.53
N LEU A 111 20.37 -4.87 -7.21
CA LEU A 111 19.83 -5.85 -6.27
C LEU A 111 18.49 -5.35 -5.72
N LEU A 112 17.38 -5.91 -6.22
CA LEU A 112 16.03 -5.40 -5.96
C LEU A 112 15.06 -6.53 -5.54
N GLY A 113 13.92 -6.11 -4.98
CA GLY A 113 12.80 -6.99 -4.67
C GLY A 113 13.17 -8.14 -3.72
N ARG A 114 12.73 -9.36 -4.04
CA ARG A 114 12.97 -10.54 -3.19
C ARG A 114 14.46 -10.84 -3.02
N GLU A 115 15.25 -10.70 -4.08
CA GLU A 115 16.68 -11.00 -4.04
C GLU A 115 17.39 -10.07 -3.07
N PHE A 116 17.00 -8.79 -3.03
CA PHE A 116 17.51 -7.85 -2.04
C PHE A 116 17.16 -8.27 -0.61
N VAL A 117 15.90 -8.60 -0.34
CA VAL A 117 15.45 -9.04 0.99
C VAL A 117 16.22 -10.29 1.44
N VAL A 118 16.38 -11.28 0.55
CA VAL A 118 17.12 -12.52 0.85
C VAL A 118 18.60 -12.23 1.09
N ALA A 119 19.23 -11.41 0.26
CA ALA A 119 20.62 -11.02 0.43
C ALA A 119 20.84 -10.27 1.75
N THR A 120 19.87 -9.46 2.18
CA THR A 120 19.90 -8.80 3.49
C THR A 120 19.96 -9.80 4.63
N ILE A 121 19.19 -10.88 4.55
CA ILE A 121 19.17 -11.94 5.55
C ILE A 121 20.46 -12.77 5.50
N ASP A 122 20.96 -13.05 4.31
CA ASP A 122 22.12 -13.91 4.08
C ASP A 122 23.40 -13.33 4.70
N ILE A 123 23.55 -12.00 4.72
CA ILE A 123 24.73 -11.34 5.31
C ILE A 123 24.61 -11.05 6.82
N TRP A 124 23.49 -11.42 7.46
CA TRP A 124 23.34 -11.25 8.91
C TRP A 124 24.37 -12.08 9.68
N ASN A 125 25.22 -11.40 10.44
CA ASN A 125 26.27 -12.04 11.22
C ASN A 125 25.74 -12.63 12.54
N MET A 126 24.94 -13.69 12.44
CA MET A 126 24.43 -14.48 13.56
C MET A 126 24.36 -15.95 13.17
N ASP A 127 24.38 -16.85 14.15
CA ASP A 127 24.23 -18.27 13.88
C ASP A 127 22.86 -18.63 13.29
N LEU A 128 22.77 -19.77 12.63
CA LEU A 128 21.57 -20.21 11.93
C LEU A 128 20.35 -20.35 12.85
N ALA A 129 20.53 -20.74 14.11
CA ALA A 129 19.41 -20.95 15.03
C ALA A 129 18.81 -19.61 15.44
N GLN A 130 19.65 -18.64 15.81
CA GLN A 130 19.23 -17.26 16.10
C GLN A 130 18.60 -16.61 14.87
N LYS A 131 19.21 -16.75 13.69
CA LYS A 131 18.69 -16.23 12.43
C LYS A 131 17.30 -16.76 12.12
N LYS A 132 17.12 -18.07 12.24
CA LYS A 132 15.82 -18.72 12.03
C LYS A 132 14.77 -18.23 13.03
N ALA A 133 15.12 -18.08 14.32
CA ALA A 133 14.20 -17.57 15.33
C ALA A 133 13.78 -16.12 15.03
N ALA A 134 14.72 -15.26 14.65
CA ALA A 134 14.44 -13.88 14.26
C ALA A 134 13.53 -13.80 13.03
N LEU A 135 13.80 -14.60 11.99
CA LEU A 135 12.94 -14.64 10.79
C LEU A 135 11.54 -15.14 11.09
N ASN A 136 11.37 -16.15 11.93
CA ASN A 136 10.05 -16.62 12.36
C ASN A 136 9.27 -15.50 13.07
N GLY A 137 9.95 -14.69 13.90
CA GLY A 137 9.36 -13.52 14.54
C GLY A 137 8.91 -12.46 13.53
N ILE A 138 9.74 -12.18 12.52
CA ILE A 138 9.41 -11.21 11.46
C ILE A 138 8.27 -11.72 10.57
N GLU A 139 8.26 -13.01 10.21
CA GLU A 139 7.18 -13.65 9.47
C GLU A 139 5.85 -13.55 10.24
N HIS A 140 5.89 -13.84 11.55
CA HIS A 140 4.72 -13.71 12.41
C HIS A 140 4.21 -12.26 12.44
N SER A 141 5.09 -11.29 12.64
CA SER A 141 4.76 -9.87 12.62
C SER A 141 4.16 -9.42 11.27
N TRP A 142 4.71 -9.90 10.15
CA TRP A 142 4.14 -9.64 8.83
C TRP A 142 2.72 -10.21 8.68
N ASN A 143 2.49 -11.42 9.17
CA ASN A 143 1.18 -12.06 9.12
C ASN A 143 0.17 -11.34 10.02
N GLN A 144 0.55 -10.92 11.22
CA GLN A 144 -0.28 -10.07 12.09
C GLN A 144 -0.59 -8.72 11.44
N HIS A 145 0.42 -8.08 10.82
CA HIS A 145 0.27 -6.82 10.12
C HIS A 145 -0.78 -6.92 9.00
N LYS A 146 -0.70 -7.96 8.16
CA LYS A 146 -1.71 -8.23 7.12
C LYS A 146 -3.12 -8.46 7.67
N GLN A 147 -3.28 -8.98 8.89
CA GLN A 147 -4.61 -9.15 9.47
C GLN A 147 -5.34 -7.82 9.62
N GLN A 148 -4.63 -6.69 9.74
CA GLN A 148 -5.22 -5.34 9.81
C GLN A 148 -5.75 -4.83 8.45
N ASP A 149 -5.47 -5.52 7.33
CA ASP A 149 -5.90 -5.08 5.99
C ASP A 149 -7.43 -4.96 5.87
N HIS A 150 -8.18 -5.68 6.72
CA HIS A 150 -9.64 -5.60 6.77
C HIS A 150 -10.15 -4.18 7.05
N ILE A 151 -9.39 -3.34 7.74
CA ILE A 151 -9.71 -1.92 8.01
C ILE A 151 -9.86 -1.15 6.69
N PHE A 152 -9.06 -1.50 5.70
CA PHE A 152 -9.00 -0.83 4.40
C PHE A 152 -9.88 -1.50 3.34
N ARG A 153 -10.62 -2.57 3.68
CA ARG A 153 -11.45 -3.35 2.73
C ARG A 153 -12.47 -2.49 1.99
N TRP A 154 -12.94 -1.42 2.61
CA TRP A 154 -13.88 -0.48 1.99
C TRP A 154 -13.31 0.23 0.75
N PHE A 155 -11.99 0.34 0.61
CA PHE A 155 -11.38 0.94 -0.57
C PHE A 155 -11.31 -0.01 -1.76
N ASN A 156 -11.45 -1.33 -1.55
CA ASN A 156 -11.29 -2.32 -2.60
C ASN A 156 -12.65 -2.63 -3.28
N ASP A 157 -13.15 -1.69 -4.08
CA ASP A 157 -14.37 -1.87 -4.86
C ASP A 157 -14.34 -1.12 -6.21
N LYS A 158 -15.47 -1.09 -6.92
CA LYS A 158 -15.60 -0.37 -8.20
C LYS A 158 -15.29 1.13 -8.15
N HIS A 159 -15.25 1.74 -6.96
CA HIS A 159 -14.91 3.14 -6.73
C HIS A 159 -13.51 3.31 -6.14
N THR A 160 -12.65 2.28 -6.17
CA THR A 160 -11.30 2.28 -5.56
C THR A 160 -10.54 3.57 -5.85
N SER A 161 -10.33 3.93 -7.12
CA SER A 161 -9.55 5.12 -7.47
C SER A 161 -10.14 6.42 -6.94
N GLN A 162 -11.47 6.58 -6.98
CA GLN A 162 -12.14 7.78 -6.45
C GLN A 162 -12.04 7.86 -4.91
N ARG A 163 -12.17 6.73 -4.22
CA ARG A 163 -12.04 6.66 -2.76
C ARG A 163 -10.61 6.89 -2.31
N CYS A 164 -9.64 6.29 -3.01
CA CYS A 164 -8.22 6.50 -2.78
C CYS A 164 -7.82 7.96 -3.01
N ALA A 165 -8.31 8.59 -4.08
CA ALA A 165 -8.11 10.02 -4.32
C ALA A 165 -8.69 10.89 -3.19
N LEU A 166 -9.93 10.60 -2.76
CA LEU A 166 -10.55 11.31 -1.63
C LEU A 166 -9.76 11.12 -0.32
N ALA A 167 -9.27 9.90 -0.07
CA ALA A 167 -8.41 9.63 1.07
C ALA A 167 -7.12 10.43 1.00
N TRP A 168 -6.50 10.49 -0.18
CA TRP A 168 -5.29 11.27 -0.41
C TRP A 168 -5.50 12.75 -0.14
N GLU A 169 -6.57 13.35 -0.68
CA GLU A 169 -6.92 14.74 -0.41
C GLU A 169 -7.13 15.01 1.09
N TRP A 170 -7.82 14.09 1.78
CA TRP A 170 -8.01 14.20 3.21
C TRP A 170 -6.68 14.11 3.96
N LEU A 171 -5.79 13.19 3.58
CA LEU A 171 -4.47 13.03 4.19
C LEU A 171 -3.60 14.26 3.96
N CYS A 172 -3.55 14.81 2.75
CA CYS A 172 -2.80 16.04 2.46
C CYS A 172 -3.28 17.21 3.34
N LYS A 173 -4.59 17.32 3.56
CA LYS A 173 -5.17 18.40 4.37
C LYS A 173 -4.95 18.22 5.87
N ASN A 174 -5.07 17.00 6.38
CA ASN A 174 -5.12 16.75 7.83
C ASN A 174 -3.80 16.19 8.39
N LYS A 175 -2.94 15.64 7.54
CA LYS A 175 -1.67 14.97 7.88
C LYS A 175 -0.55 15.36 6.90
N PRO A 176 -0.29 16.67 6.66
CA PRO A 176 0.61 17.14 5.61
C PRO A 176 2.04 16.60 5.73
N LEU A 177 2.53 16.40 6.97
CA LEU A 177 3.86 15.84 7.21
C LEU A 177 4.01 14.40 6.70
N LEU A 178 2.93 13.61 6.68
CA LEU A 178 2.98 12.23 6.19
C LEU A 178 2.89 12.15 4.66
N THR A 179 2.35 13.17 4.01
CA THR A 179 2.14 13.23 2.55
C THR A 179 3.21 14.04 1.82
N LEU A 180 4.06 14.77 2.54
CA LEU A 180 5.08 15.62 1.95
C LEU A 180 6.04 14.80 1.05
N GLY A 181 6.19 15.23 -0.20
CA GLY A 181 7.08 14.58 -1.19
C GLY A 181 6.60 13.21 -1.68
N LYS A 182 5.40 12.75 -1.29
CA LYS A 182 4.84 11.48 -1.74
C LYS A 182 3.85 11.67 -2.89
N ALA A 183 3.77 10.67 -3.77
CA ALA A 183 2.83 10.66 -4.89
C ALA A 183 1.39 10.40 -4.41
N PRO A 184 0.37 10.88 -5.15
CA PRO A 184 -1.02 10.56 -4.87
C PRO A 184 -1.34 9.07 -4.85
N ILE A 185 -2.20 8.67 -3.93
CA ILE A 185 -2.69 7.29 -3.80
C ILE A 185 -3.86 7.07 -4.76
N ASN A 186 -3.69 6.19 -5.73
CA ASN A 186 -4.67 5.90 -6.79
C ASN A 186 -5.17 4.46 -6.78
N SER A 187 -4.52 3.57 -6.02
CA SER A 187 -4.89 2.16 -5.89
C SER A 187 -5.03 1.71 -4.44
N HIS A 188 -5.71 0.57 -4.25
CA HIS A 188 -5.84 -0.04 -2.92
C HIS A 188 -4.47 -0.48 -2.37
N ILE A 189 -3.59 -1.00 -3.22
CA ILE A 189 -2.24 -1.45 -2.81
C ILE A 189 -1.38 -0.26 -2.37
N GLU A 190 -1.39 0.84 -3.12
CA GLU A 190 -0.70 2.08 -2.72
C GLU A 190 -1.20 2.63 -1.39
N LEU A 191 -2.51 2.52 -1.13
CA LEU A 191 -3.11 2.93 0.15
C LEU A 191 -2.54 2.09 1.30
N LEU A 192 -2.52 0.77 1.13
CA LEU A 192 -1.96 -0.14 2.13
C LEU A 192 -0.48 0.17 2.38
N MET A 193 0.32 0.28 1.31
CA MET A 193 1.74 0.63 1.41
C MET A 193 1.99 1.98 2.09
N PHE A 194 1.10 2.96 1.91
CA PHE A 194 1.18 4.24 2.62
C PHE A 194 0.99 4.04 4.13
N PHE A 195 -0.09 3.35 4.54
CA PHE A 195 -0.40 3.12 5.96
C PHE A 195 0.54 2.13 6.65
N ASP A 196 1.22 1.27 5.90
CA ASP A 196 2.27 0.40 6.43
C ASP A 196 3.49 1.19 6.92
N GLN A 197 3.71 2.38 6.37
CA GLN A 197 4.84 3.26 6.69
C GLN A 197 4.48 4.34 7.72
N THR A 198 3.22 4.44 8.14
CA THR A 198 2.82 5.45 9.12
C THR A 198 3.00 4.93 10.55
N PRO A 199 3.27 5.81 11.53
CA PRO A 199 3.33 5.44 12.94
C PRO A 199 1.93 5.24 13.55
N PHE A 200 0.88 5.08 12.74
CA PHE A 200 -0.48 5.01 13.24
C PHE A 200 -0.76 3.68 13.92
N SER A 201 -1.31 3.77 15.12
CA SER A 201 -1.98 2.65 15.79
C SER A 201 -3.19 2.18 15.01
N GLU A 202 -3.65 0.97 15.31
CA GLU A 202 -4.88 0.41 14.71
C GLU A 202 -6.09 1.33 14.91
N ALA A 203 -6.26 1.88 16.11
CA ALA A 203 -7.34 2.80 16.43
C ALA A 203 -7.28 4.10 15.58
N GLU A 204 -6.08 4.64 15.36
CA GLU A 204 -5.89 5.81 14.51
C GLU A 204 -6.18 5.50 13.03
N LYS A 205 -5.78 4.33 12.56
CA LYS A 205 -6.13 3.86 11.20
C LYS A 205 -7.65 3.78 11.05
N ILE A 206 -8.35 3.15 11.99
CA ILE A 206 -9.82 3.05 11.99
C ILE A 206 -10.46 4.44 11.98
N LEU A 207 -10.04 5.35 12.87
CA LEU A 207 -10.59 6.71 12.96
C LEU A 207 -10.39 7.49 11.65
N CYS A 208 -9.21 7.37 11.05
CA CYS A 208 -8.91 7.97 9.75
C CYS A 208 -9.87 7.46 8.67
N ILE A 209 -10.02 6.13 8.56
CA ILE A 209 -10.88 5.51 7.55
C ILE A 209 -12.35 5.86 7.76
N GLU A 210 -12.86 5.84 8.99
CA GLU A 210 -14.25 6.23 9.29
C GLU A 210 -14.52 7.70 8.95
N THR A 211 -13.56 8.58 9.19
CA THR A 211 -13.67 10.00 8.81
C THR A 211 -13.75 10.17 7.28
N ILE A 212 -12.92 9.44 6.54
CA ILE A 212 -12.92 9.45 5.07
C ILE A 212 -14.24 8.89 4.53
N LYS A 213 -14.74 7.77 5.08
CA LYS A 213 -16.06 7.19 4.73
C LYS A 213 -17.19 8.19 4.95
N LYS A 214 -17.21 8.88 6.08
CA LYS A 214 -18.22 9.91 6.38
C LYS A 214 -18.17 11.04 5.34
N ARG A 215 -16.99 11.52 4.99
CA ARG A 215 -16.80 12.54 3.94
C ARG A 215 -17.30 12.05 2.58
N TRP A 216 -17.00 10.81 2.21
CA TRP A 216 -17.49 10.19 0.99
C TRP A 216 -19.02 10.14 0.94
N SER A 217 -19.67 9.68 2.00
CA SER A 217 -21.14 9.62 2.07
C SER A 217 -21.76 11.00 1.95
N GLN A 218 -21.18 12.02 2.59
CA GLN A 218 -21.64 13.40 2.47
C GLN A 218 -21.46 13.95 1.05
N GLN A 219 -20.32 13.65 0.40
CA GLN A 219 -20.08 14.05 -0.97
C GLN A 219 -21.10 13.39 -1.92
N LYS A 220 -21.31 12.07 -1.81
CA LYS A 220 -22.29 11.35 -2.62
C LYS A 220 -23.73 11.82 -2.37
N TYR A 221 -24.06 12.21 -1.14
CA TYR A 221 -25.34 12.83 -0.85
C TYR A 221 -25.50 14.19 -1.54
N ARG A 222 -24.47 15.05 -1.50
CA ARG A 222 -24.48 16.35 -2.18
C ARG A 222 -24.54 16.22 -3.70
N GLU A 223 -23.84 15.26 -4.29
CA GLU A 223 -23.92 14.95 -5.73
C GLU A 223 -25.34 14.54 -6.14
N LYS A 224 -26.08 13.81 -5.30
CA LYS A 224 -27.50 13.48 -5.54
C LYS A 224 -28.43 14.68 -5.43
N LEU A 225 -28.02 15.73 -4.73
CA LEU A 225 -28.77 16.98 -4.55
C LEU A 225 -28.42 18.03 -5.62
N THR A 226 -27.47 17.78 -6.51
CA THR A 226 -27.18 18.71 -7.61
C THR A 226 -28.44 18.90 -8.46
N GLY A 227 -28.95 20.14 -8.51
CA GLY A 227 -30.24 20.48 -9.15
C GLY A 227 -31.47 20.40 -8.23
N LYS A 228 -31.33 19.93 -6.99
CA LYS A 228 -32.40 19.85 -5.99
C LYS A 228 -32.05 20.68 -4.75
N LYS A 229 -32.78 21.78 -4.53
CA LYS A 229 -32.62 22.61 -3.34
C LYS A 229 -33.72 22.29 -2.34
N GLN A 230 -33.35 21.83 -1.14
CA GLN A 230 -34.33 21.66 -0.06
C GLN A 230 -34.87 23.05 0.33
N GLN A 231 -36.20 23.19 0.30
CA GLN A 231 -36.91 24.37 0.76
C GLN A 231 -37.79 23.95 1.94
N ASN A 232 -37.67 24.65 3.06
CA ASN A 232 -38.50 24.40 4.24
C ASN A 232 -39.70 25.35 4.19
N PHE A 233 -40.90 24.80 4.12
CA PHE A 233 -42.15 25.56 4.13
C PHE A 233 -42.86 25.36 5.46
N ILE A 234 -43.38 26.45 6.03
CA ILE A 234 -44.37 26.38 7.11
C ILE A 234 -45.73 26.32 6.45
N LEU A 235 -46.44 25.21 6.63
CA LEU A 235 -47.78 24.97 6.11
C LEU A 235 -48.74 24.80 7.29
N SER A 236 -49.99 25.23 7.13
CA SER A 236 -51.03 24.93 8.12
C SER A 236 -51.35 23.43 8.13
N ASP A 237 -51.83 22.91 9.27
CA ASP A 237 -52.20 21.50 9.40
C ASP A 237 -53.22 21.06 8.33
N LYS A 238 -54.13 21.96 7.96
CA LYS A 238 -55.09 21.74 6.88
C LYS A 238 -54.41 21.60 5.51
N ALA A 239 -53.40 22.42 5.22
CA ALA A 239 -52.66 22.32 3.96
C ALA A 239 -51.81 21.03 3.91
N ILE A 240 -51.25 20.61 5.04
CA ILE A 240 -50.55 19.32 5.15
C ILE A 240 -51.52 18.16 4.90
N SER A 241 -52.70 18.19 5.50
CA SER A 241 -53.73 17.15 5.30
C SER A 241 -54.19 17.05 3.84
N HIS A 242 -54.36 18.19 3.15
CA HIS A 242 -54.66 18.18 1.72
C HIS A 242 -53.51 17.61 0.89
N LEU A 243 -52.26 17.95 1.23
CA LEU A 243 -51.08 17.43 0.54
C LEU A 243 -50.96 15.91 0.70
N ASP A 244 -51.32 15.39 1.87
CA ASP A 244 -51.36 13.95 2.17
C ASP A 244 -52.43 13.22 1.36
N ALA A 245 -53.65 13.75 1.36
CA ALA A 245 -54.73 13.17 0.57
C ALA A 245 -54.38 13.13 -0.93
N LEU A 246 -53.74 14.18 -1.47
CA LEU A 246 -53.28 14.21 -2.85
C LEU A 246 -52.14 13.20 -3.11
N ALA A 247 -51.18 13.11 -2.19
CA ALA A 247 -50.09 12.14 -2.30
C ALA A 247 -50.61 10.70 -2.33
N GLU A 248 -51.56 10.36 -1.45
CA GLU A 248 -52.18 9.03 -1.40
C GLU A 248 -53.05 8.75 -2.63
N THR A 249 -53.85 9.72 -3.07
CA THR A 249 -54.77 9.55 -4.22
C THR A 249 -54.02 9.22 -5.51
N TYR A 250 -52.84 9.81 -5.71
CA TYR A 250 -52.06 9.68 -6.93
C TYR A 250 -50.82 8.78 -6.79
N ASP A 251 -50.61 8.13 -5.64
CA ASP A 251 -49.42 7.34 -5.31
C ASP A 251 -48.09 8.10 -5.57
N LEU A 252 -48.07 9.37 -5.16
CA LEU A 252 -46.93 10.27 -5.34
C LEU A 252 -46.35 10.70 -4.00
N LYS A 253 -45.04 11.01 -3.98
CA LYS A 253 -44.45 11.67 -2.80
C LYS A 253 -44.96 13.11 -2.70
N ARG A 254 -45.17 13.60 -1.48
CA ARG A 254 -45.54 15.00 -1.19
C ARG A 254 -44.76 16.04 -2.03
N ALA A 255 -43.45 15.86 -2.17
CA ALA A 255 -42.61 16.74 -2.98
C ALA A 255 -42.96 16.72 -4.48
N GLN A 256 -43.29 15.55 -5.03
CA GLN A 256 -43.70 15.41 -6.44
C GLN A 256 -45.06 16.07 -6.68
N VAL A 257 -45.99 15.98 -5.72
CA VAL A 257 -47.27 16.70 -5.77
C VAL A 257 -47.02 18.21 -5.81
N LEU A 258 -46.15 18.73 -4.92
CA LEU A 258 -45.79 20.16 -4.92
C LEU A 258 -45.14 20.60 -6.23
N GLU A 259 -44.18 19.82 -6.77
CA GLU A 259 -43.53 20.11 -8.05
C GLU A 259 -44.55 20.13 -9.20
N ALA A 260 -45.46 19.15 -9.26
CA ALA A 260 -46.50 19.10 -10.28
C ALA A 260 -47.46 20.30 -10.19
N LEU A 261 -47.91 20.67 -8.99
CA LEU A 261 -48.78 21.83 -8.79
C LEU A 261 -48.09 23.14 -9.16
N LEU A 262 -46.80 23.31 -8.81
CA LEU A 262 -46.00 24.47 -9.19
C LEU A 262 -45.81 24.55 -10.71
N GLN A 263 -45.54 23.42 -11.35
CA GLN A 263 -45.39 23.35 -12.80
C GLN A 263 -46.70 23.71 -13.50
N MET A 264 -47.81 23.06 -13.12
CA MET A 264 -49.13 23.34 -13.69
C MET A 264 -49.52 24.81 -13.54
N GLU A 265 -49.27 25.40 -12.38
CA GLU A 265 -49.60 26.81 -12.16
C GLU A 265 -48.68 27.75 -12.95
N THR A 266 -47.41 27.40 -13.12
CA THR A 266 -46.47 28.20 -13.91
C THR A 266 -46.80 28.14 -15.41
N GLU A 267 -47.22 26.98 -15.91
CA GLU A 267 -47.55 26.76 -17.33
C GLU A 267 -48.96 27.26 -17.69
N LEU A 268 -49.95 27.00 -16.84
CA LEU A 268 -51.36 27.28 -17.13
C LEU A 268 -51.86 28.57 -16.49
N GLY A 269 -51.31 28.98 -15.33
CA GLY A 269 -51.64 30.24 -14.65
C GLY A 269 -53.11 30.40 -14.24
N ILE A 270 -53.78 29.31 -13.85
CA ILE A 270 -55.23 29.31 -13.64
C ILE A 270 -55.58 29.64 -12.18
N TYR A 271 -54.93 29.01 -11.21
CA TYR A 271 -55.45 28.94 -9.85
C TYR A 271 -55.02 30.12 -8.97
N ILE A 272 -53.77 30.61 -9.10
CA ILE A 272 -53.28 31.76 -8.33
C ILE A 272 -53.97 33.06 -8.79
N PRO A 273 -54.07 33.38 -10.10
CA PRO A 273 -54.75 34.60 -10.53
C PRO A 273 -56.22 34.66 -10.15
N GLU A 274 -56.95 33.55 -10.25
CA GLU A 274 -58.34 33.49 -9.78
C GLU A 274 -58.45 33.76 -8.28
N ARG A 275 -57.58 33.14 -7.48
CA ARG A 275 -57.56 33.34 -6.02
C ARG A 275 -57.24 34.78 -5.65
N VAL A 276 -56.29 35.42 -6.35
CA VAL A 276 -55.95 36.84 -6.15
C VAL A 276 -57.11 37.75 -6.54
N LYS A 277 -57.81 37.48 -7.66
CA LYS A 277 -58.99 38.24 -8.06
C LYS A 277 -60.08 38.19 -6.98
N ARG A 278 -60.40 37.00 -6.48
CA ARG A 278 -61.42 36.81 -5.42
C ARG A 278 -61.05 37.50 -4.11
N ALA A 279 -59.76 37.52 -3.76
CA ALA A 279 -59.27 38.19 -2.56
C ALA A 279 -59.26 39.73 -2.68
N ARG A 280 -59.24 40.29 -3.89
CA ARG A 280 -59.31 41.75 -4.14
C ARG A 280 -60.74 42.27 -4.31
N SER A 281 -61.70 41.37 -4.50
CA SER A 281 -63.14 41.67 -4.62
C SER A 281 -63.91 41.56 -3.30
N LEU A 282 -63.17 41.37 -2.19
CA LEU A 282 -63.62 41.45 -0.80
C LEU A 282 -63.01 42.71 -0.18
#